data_AF-A0AAD8IHG6-F1
#
_entry.id   AF-A0AAD8IHG6-F1
#
_cell.length_a   1.000
_cell.length_b   1.000
_cell.length_c   1.000
_cell.angle_alpha   90.00
_cell.angle_beta   90.00
_cell.angle_gamma   90.00
#
_symmetry.space_group_name_H-M   'P 1'
#
loop_
_entity.id
_entity.type
_entity.pdbx_description
1 polymer ?
#
loop_
_entity_poly.entity_id
_entity_poly.type
_entity_poly.pdbx_seq_one_letter_code
_entity_poly.pdbx_strand_id
1 'polypeptide(L)'
;MQEGDCCWAICVATVIGYLYYKETEDPKFDLSCQDILDRVWIYYEDEVRHKARDSKKCYRCKPGLGYTYVKNYGVGFLEDYPFEKAPNEEKDEIDLKTEFPRVFTGEYRKLNEIQEVIDCLKKEKQAVIGAIQVTEAFVNYKKVSVYLTLSI
;
A
#
# COMPACT_ATOMS: atom_id res chain seq x y z
N MET A 1 -19.26 10.96 3.34
CA MET A 1 -17.84 11.17 3.70
C MET A 1 -17.03 10.80 2.47
N GLN A 2 -16.23 11.71 1.92
CA GLN A 2 -15.29 11.39 0.85
C GLN A 2 -13.96 10.99 1.49
N GLU A 3 -13.59 9.73 1.31
CA GLU A 3 -12.32 9.13 1.75
C GLU A 3 -11.24 9.39 0.70
N GLY A 4 -9.98 9.53 1.13
CA GLY A 4 -8.86 9.78 0.22
C GLY A 4 -8.41 8.52 -0.54
N ASP A 5 -7.95 8.67 -1.78
CA ASP A 5 -7.43 7.64 -2.68
C ASP A 5 -6.04 7.12 -2.21
N CYS A 6 -5.98 6.51 -1.02
CA CYS A 6 -4.76 5.95 -0.42
C CYS A 6 -4.73 4.40 -0.40
N CYS A 7 -5.69 3.73 -1.04
CA CYS A 7 -5.82 2.27 -1.02
C CYS A 7 -4.54 1.54 -1.46
N TRP A 8 -3.79 2.10 -2.41
CA TRP A 8 -2.52 1.52 -2.86
C TRP A 8 -1.46 1.50 -1.74
N ALA A 9 -1.38 2.54 -0.91
CA ALA A 9 -0.43 2.65 0.19
C ALA A 9 -0.85 1.74 1.35
N ILE A 10 -2.15 1.68 1.64
CA ILE A 10 -2.74 0.75 2.61
C ILE A 10 -2.38 -0.69 2.22
N CYS A 11 -2.65 -1.10 0.97
CA CYS A 11 -2.34 -2.46 0.52
C CYS A 11 -0.85 -2.80 0.64
N VAL A 12 0.05 -1.87 0.31
CA VAL A 12 1.50 -2.08 0.45
C VAL A 12 1.90 -2.26 1.92
N ALA A 13 1.48 -1.35 2.79
CA ALA A 13 1.77 -1.43 4.23
C ALA A 13 1.21 -2.74 4.84
N THR A 14 -0.02 -3.12 4.50
CA THR A 14 -0.65 -4.36 4.99
C THR A 14 0.09 -5.61 4.52
N VAL A 15 0.46 -5.70 3.24
CA VAL A 15 1.17 -6.89 2.72
C VAL A 15 2.55 -7.01 3.34
N ILE A 16 3.30 -5.91 3.43
CA ILE A 16 4.64 -5.94 4.03
C ILE A 16 4.55 -6.23 5.52
N GLY A 17 3.58 -5.65 6.23
CA GLY A 17 3.34 -5.94 7.65
C GLY A 17 3.01 -7.42 7.88
N TYR A 18 2.13 -8.00 7.07
CA TYR A 18 1.82 -9.43 7.14
C TYR A 18 3.06 -10.31 6.91
N LEU A 19 3.90 -9.98 5.92
CA LEU A 19 5.13 -10.73 5.66
C LEU A 19 6.14 -10.56 6.81
N TYR A 20 6.26 -9.36 7.38
CA TYR A 20 7.08 -9.10 8.55
C TYR A 20 6.65 -9.96 9.75
N TYR A 21 5.34 -9.98 10.07
CA TYR A 21 4.78 -10.83 11.12
C TYR A 21 5.09 -12.31 10.86
N LYS A 22 4.91 -12.78 9.64
CA LYS A 22 5.15 -14.18 9.29
C LYS A 22 6.61 -14.61 9.52
N GLU A 23 7.57 -13.72 9.28
CA GLU A 23 9.00 -14.02 9.42
C GLU A 23 9.52 -13.82 10.85
N THR A 24 8.92 -12.89 11.62
CA THR A 24 9.44 -12.48 12.94
C THR A 24 8.60 -12.93 14.11
N GLU A 25 7.34 -13.29 13.88
CA GLU A 25 6.29 -13.50 14.90
C GLU A 25 6.08 -12.27 15.81
N ASP A 26 6.57 -11.08 15.42
CA ASP A 26 6.44 -9.86 16.20
C ASP A 26 4.99 -9.33 16.11
N PRO A 27 4.25 -9.22 17.25
CA PRO A 27 2.90 -8.71 17.25
C PRO A 27 2.80 -7.25 16.79
N LYS A 28 3.91 -6.50 16.78
CA LYS A 28 3.99 -5.17 16.17
C LYS A 28 4.28 -5.31 14.67
N PHE A 29 3.24 -5.47 13.87
CA PHE A 29 3.36 -5.59 12.41
C PHE A 29 2.57 -4.55 11.63
N ASP A 30 1.82 -3.68 12.32
CA ASP A 30 1.07 -2.59 11.68
C ASP A 30 2.04 -1.52 11.18
N LEU A 31 2.25 -1.49 9.87
CA LEU A 31 3.11 -0.50 9.21
C LEU A 31 2.33 0.74 8.82
N SER A 32 2.99 1.90 8.84
CA SER A 32 2.36 3.16 8.50
C SER A 32 2.15 3.33 6.99
N CYS A 33 0.90 3.21 6.56
CA CYS A 33 0.54 3.60 5.19
C CYS A 33 0.66 5.12 4.95
N GLN A 34 0.61 5.95 6.00
CA GLN A 34 0.76 7.40 5.91
C GLN A 34 2.21 7.76 5.59
N ASP A 35 3.20 7.06 6.15
CA ASP A 35 4.62 7.25 5.82
C ASP A 35 4.87 7.01 4.32
N ILE A 36 4.27 5.95 3.77
CA ILE A 36 4.31 5.67 2.32
C ILE A 36 3.61 6.79 1.53
N LEU A 37 2.41 7.20 1.96
CA LEU A 37 1.61 8.22 1.27
C LEU A 37 2.34 9.57 1.21
N ASP A 38 2.95 9.98 2.32
CA ASP A 38 3.63 11.27 2.47
C ASP A 38 5.01 11.30 1.86
N ARG A 39 5.68 10.17 1.64
CA ARG A 39 7.08 10.19 1.19
C ARG A 39 7.28 9.66 -0.22
N VAL A 40 6.37 8.85 -0.76
CA VAL A 40 6.44 8.42 -2.17
C VAL A 40 6.41 9.60 -3.13
N TRP A 41 5.64 10.66 -2.85
CA TRP A 41 5.59 11.83 -3.73
C TRP A 41 6.87 12.66 -3.69
N ILE A 42 7.58 12.69 -2.55
CA ILE A 42 8.86 13.39 -2.40
C ILE A 42 9.95 12.70 -3.24
N TYR A 43 10.08 11.38 -3.13
CA TYR A 43 11.16 10.63 -3.79
C TYR A 43 10.89 10.28 -5.26
N TYR A 44 9.63 10.30 -5.67
CA TYR A 44 9.20 9.93 -7.03
C TYR A 44 8.34 11.03 -7.65
N GLU A 45 8.68 12.30 -7.38
CA GLU A 45 7.92 13.48 -7.81
C GLU A 45 7.61 13.45 -9.31
N ASP A 46 8.61 13.20 -10.16
CA ASP A 46 8.45 13.13 -11.62
C ASP A 46 7.43 12.07 -12.07
N GLU A 47 7.30 10.98 -11.30
CA GLU A 47 6.36 9.90 -11.60
C GLU A 47 4.95 10.16 -11.06
N VAL A 48 4.78 11.10 -10.11
CA VAL A 48 3.53 11.30 -9.36
C VAL A 48 2.91 12.68 -9.60
N ARG A 49 3.71 13.72 -9.88
CA ARG A 49 3.31 15.14 -10.01
C ARG A 49 2.28 15.40 -11.11
N HIS A 50 2.28 14.59 -12.17
CA HIS A 50 1.32 14.70 -13.27
C HIS A 50 0.07 13.82 -13.09
N LYS A 51 -0.01 13.04 -12.01
CA LYS A 51 -1.15 12.16 -11.76
C LYS A 51 -2.30 12.93 -11.13
N ALA A 52 -3.52 12.56 -11.52
CA ALA A 52 -4.74 13.14 -10.97
C ALA A 52 -4.79 12.92 -9.45
N ARG A 53 -4.95 14.02 -8.71
CA ARG A 53 -5.27 14.00 -7.28
C ARG A 53 -6.78 13.91 -7.11
N ASP A 54 -7.22 13.27 -6.04
CA ASP A 54 -8.63 13.28 -5.68
C ASP A 54 -9.04 14.59 -4.98
N SER A 55 -10.31 14.67 -4.58
CA SER A 55 -10.87 15.80 -3.83
C SER A 55 -10.24 16.06 -2.45
N LYS A 56 -9.44 15.11 -1.93
CA LYS A 56 -8.70 15.17 -0.66
C LYS A 56 -7.20 15.39 -0.87
N LYS A 57 -6.78 15.68 -2.10
CA LYS A 57 -5.39 15.81 -2.53
C LYS A 57 -4.58 14.51 -2.41
N CYS A 58 -5.20 13.36 -2.17
CA CYS A 58 -4.51 12.08 -2.18
C CYS A 58 -4.03 11.75 -3.60
N TYR A 59 -2.82 11.22 -3.68
CA TYR A 59 -2.22 10.81 -4.94
C TYR A 59 -2.74 9.45 -5.37
N ARG A 60 -3.28 9.37 -6.59
CA ARG A 60 -3.50 8.08 -7.25
C ARG A 60 -2.15 7.50 -7.67
N CYS A 61 -1.70 6.46 -6.98
CA CYS A 61 -0.44 5.80 -7.29
C CYS A 61 -0.60 4.29 -7.53
N LYS A 62 0.46 3.66 -8.02
CA LYS A 62 0.53 2.22 -8.23
C LYS A 62 1.25 1.58 -7.04
N PRO A 63 0.80 0.40 -6.55
CA PRO A 63 1.48 -0.30 -5.46
C PRO A 63 2.98 -0.54 -5.70
N GLY A 64 3.40 -0.72 -6.96
CA GLY A 64 4.80 -0.90 -7.32
C GLY A 64 5.72 0.24 -6.86
N LEU A 65 5.23 1.50 -6.90
CA LEU A 65 6.02 2.63 -6.37
C LEU A 65 6.12 2.62 -4.85
N GLY A 66 5.05 2.20 -4.17
CA GLY A 66 5.09 1.95 -2.73
C GLY A 66 6.13 0.89 -2.36
N TYR A 67 6.19 -0.23 -3.10
CA TYR A 67 7.24 -1.24 -2.88
C TYR A 67 8.64 -0.70 -3.14
N THR A 68 8.87 0.02 -4.24
CA THR A 68 10.17 0.62 -4.55
C THR A 68 10.60 1.55 -3.41
N TYR A 69 9.67 2.35 -2.88
CA TYR A 69 9.92 3.20 -1.73
C TYR A 69 10.33 2.39 -0.50
N VAL A 70 9.54 1.39 -0.07
CA VAL A 70 9.85 0.61 1.13
C VAL A 70 11.15 -0.19 0.99
N LYS A 71 11.47 -0.65 -0.22
CA LYS A 71 12.76 -1.30 -0.51
C LYS A 71 13.94 -0.36 -0.29
N ASN A 72 13.85 0.87 -0.79
CA ASN A 72 14.98 1.81 -0.78
C ASN A 72 15.11 2.57 0.54
N TYR A 73 13.98 2.81 1.22
CA TYR A 73 13.89 3.75 2.35
C TYR A 73 13.27 3.14 3.60
N GLY A 74 12.66 1.96 3.51
CA GLY A 74 11.92 1.34 4.61
C GLY A 74 10.60 2.06 4.89
N VAL A 75 9.81 1.50 5.80
CA VAL A 75 8.56 2.09 6.32
C VAL A 75 8.52 1.97 7.83
N GLY A 76 8.02 3.00 8.52
CA GLY A 76 7.82 2.98 9.97
C GLY A 76 6.60 2.16 10.40
N PHE A 77 6.52 1.91 11.71
CA PHE A 77 5.31 1.35 12.32
C PHE A 77 4.21 2.40 12.43
N LEU A 78 2.96 1.96 12.50
CA LEU A 78 1.79 2.82 12.65
C LEU A 78 1.83 3.64 13.95
N GLU A 79 2.42 3.09 15.01
CA GLU A 79 2.59 3.79 16.30
C GLU A 79 3.56 4.97 16.21
N ASP A 80 4.61 4.85 15.39
CA ASP A 80 5.61 5.90 15.19
C ASP A 80 5.14 6.97 14.20
N TYR A 81 4.31 6.58 13.22
CA TYR A 81 3.80 7.47 12.19
C TYR A 81 2.29 7.21 11.92
N PRO A 82 1.38 7.81 12.72
CA PRO A 82 -0.05 7.54 12.62
C PRO A 82 -0.71 8.01 11.30
N PHE A 83 -1.89 7.46 11.00
CA PHE A 83 -2.65 7.79 9.80
C PHE A 83 -3.45 9.10 9.94
N GLU A 84 -3.26 10.04 9.01
CA GLU A 84 -3.81 11.41 9.04
C GLU A 84 -4.88 11.67 7.94
N LYS A 85 -5.31 10.64 7.19
CA LYS A 85 -6.38 10.68 6.16
C LYS A 85 -6.13 11.61 4.96
N ALA A 86 -5.05 12.37 4.93
CA ALA A 86 -4.62 13.21 3.82
C ALA A 86 -3.08 13.28 3.80
N PRO A 87 -2.45 13.55 2.64
CA PRO A 87 -1.00 13.70 2.59
C PRO A 87 -0.55 14.94 3.36
N ASN A 88 0.53 14.81 4.13
CA ASN A 88 1.15 15.93 4.83
C ASN A 88 2.25 16.54 3.95
N GLU A 89 1.90 17.57 3.18
CA GLU A 89 2.79 18.23 2.22
C GLU A 89 3.86 19.12 2.89
N GLU A 90 3.72 19.43 4.19
CA GLU A 90 4.66 20.31 4.92
C GLU A 90 5.82 19.56 5.58
N LYS A 91 5.82 18.21 5.53
CA LYS A 91 6.94 17.39 6.01
C LYS A 91 8.05 17.32 4.96
N ASP A 92 8.57 18.48 4.60
CA ASP A 92 9.76 18.62 3.76
C ASP A 92 11.01 18.18 4.55
N GLU A 93 11.87 17.39 3.91
CA GLU A 93 13.25 17.09 4.31
C GLU A 93 13.48 16.37 5.66
N ILE A 94 12.52 15.61 6.17
CA ILE A 94 12.79 14.77 7.34
C ILE A 94 13.80 13.66 6.95
N ASP A 95 14.96 13.68 7.60
CA ASP A 95 16.02 12.67 7.47
C ASP A 95 15.47 11.28 7.82
N LEU A 96 15.03 10.58 6.78
CA LEU A 96 14.34 9.29 6.82
C LEU A 96 15.05 8.22 7.64
N LYS A 97 16.36 8.34 7.83
CA LYS A 97 17.19 7.28 8.40
C LYS A 97 17.23 7.29 9.93
N THR A 98 16.70 8.33 10.59
CA THR A 98 17.03 8.58 12.00
C THR A 98 15.86 8.76 12.97
N GLU A 99 14.60 8.83 12.50
CA GLU A 99 13.47 9.09 13.42
C GLU A 99 12.99 7.86 14.22
N PHE A 100 12.91 6.68 13.59
CA PHE A 100 12.37 5.46 14.21
C PHE A 100 12.83 4.20 13.45
N PRO A 101 12.72 2.99 14.04
CA PRO A 101 13.01 1.74 13.35
C PRO A 101 12.16 1.59 12.07
N ARG A 102 12.76 1.06 11.01
CA ARG A 102 12.10 0.92 9.70
C ARG A 102 12.16 -0.50 9.20
N VAL A 103 11.06 -0.96 8.62
CA VAL A 103 10.95 -2.27 7.97
C VAL A 103 11.24 -2.11 6.48
N PHE A 104 12.14 -2.95 5.99
CA PHE A 104 12.51 -3.00 4.58
C PHE A 104 11.94 -4.25 3.92
N THR A 105 11.76 -4.20 2.61
CA THR A 105 11.35 -5.35 1.81
C THR A 105 12.40 -5.68 0.75
N GLY A 106 12.37 -6.93 0.28
CA GLY A 106 13.19 -7.37 -0.84
C GLY A 106 12.64 -6.91 -2.18
N GLU A 107 12.97 -7.66 -3.24
CA GLU A 107 12.38 -7.40 -4.57
C GLU A 107 10.90 -7.77 -4.60
N TYR A 108 10.09 -6.95 -5.27
CA TYR A 108 8.74 -7.33 -5.67
C TYR A 108 8.73 -7.75 -7.13
N ARG A 109 7.76 -8.60 -7.51
CA ARG A 109 7.52 -8.97 -8.90
C ARG A 109 6.05 -8.78 -9.25
N LYS A 110 5.80 -8.38 -10.48
CA LYS A 110 4.44 -8.31 -11.03
C LYS A 110 4.04 -9.68 -11.56
N LEU A 111 2.91 -10.20 -11.09
CA LEU A 111 2.28 -11.42 -11.60
C LEU A 111 1.28 -11.03 -12.68
N ASN A 112 1.31 -11.71 -13.82
CA ASN A 112 0.46 -11.40 -14.96
C ASN A 112 -0.60 -12.49 -15.20
N GLU A 113 -0.37 -13.70 -14.70
CA GLU A 113 -1.26 -14.85 -14.92
C GLU A 113 -1.93 -15.33 -13.62
N ILE A 114 -3.16 -15.80 -13.73
CA ILE A 114 -3.92 -16.33 -12.57
C ILE A 114 -3.17 -17.49 -11.90
N GLN A 115 -2.54 -18.36 -12.70
CA GLN A 115 -1.80 -19.49 -12.16
C GLN A 115 -0.58 -19.04 -11.34
N GLU A 116 0.10 -17.96 -11.74
CA GLU A 116 1.20 -17.38 -10.97
C GLU A 116 0.71 -16.85 -9.62
N VAL A 117 -0.46 -16.21 -9.59
CA VAL A 117 -1.09 -15.74 -8.35
C VAL A 117 -1.43 -16.92 -7.43
N ILE A 118 -2.03 -17.97 -7.98
CA ILE A 118 -2.36 -19.19 -7.22
C ILE A 118 -1.09 -19.82 -6.64
N ASP A 119 -0.02 -19.92 -7.44
CA ASP A 119 1.24 -20.51 -7.01
C ASP A 119 1.93 -19.67 -5.93
N CYS A 120 1.93 -18.34 -6.08
CA CYS A 120 2.47 -17.41 -5.10
C CYS A 120 1.74 -17.53 -3.74
N LEU A 121 0.41 -17.60 -3.76
CA LEU A 121 -0.41 -17.75 -2.56
C LEU A 121 -0.27 -19.14 -1.91
N LYS A 122 -0.32 -20.21 -2.70
CA LYS A 122 -0.42 -21.59 -2.16
C LYS A 122 0.92 -22.28 -1.96
N LYS A 123 1.85 -22.11 -2.91
CA LYS A 123 3.14 -22.82 -2.90
C LYS A 123 4.20 -22.00 -2.18
N GLU A 124 4.31 -20.72 -2.54
CA GLU A 124 5.30 -19.81 -1.94
C GLU A 124 4.83 -19.23 -0.59
N LYS A 125 3.53 -19.33 -0.30
CA LYS A 125 2.88 -18.79 0.90
C LYS A 125 3.17 -17.29 1.06
N GLN A 126 3.20 -16.56 -0.04
CA GLN A 126 3.43 -15.12 -0.08
C GLN A 126 2.08 -14.40 -0.23
N ALA A 127 2.02 -13.14 0.20
CA ALA A 127 0.86 -12.28 0.00
C ALA A 127 0.98 -11.48 -1.30
N VAL A 128 -0.16 -11.15 -1.90
CA VAL A 128 -0.24 -10.44 -3.19
C VAL A 128 -1.20 -9.26 -3.09
N ILE A 129 -0.94 -8.21 -3.89
CA ILE A 129 -1.85 -7.07 -4.05
C ILE A 129 -2.59 -7.22 -5.38
N GLY A 130 -3.92 -7.31 -5.32
CA GLY A 130 -4.80 -7.30 -6.49
C GLY A 130 -5.52 -5.96 -6.62
N ALA A 131 -5.57 -5.42 -7.85
CA ALA A 131 -6.42 -4.28 -8.15
C ALA A 131 -7.82 -4.79 -8.55
N ILE A 132 -8.85 -4.18 -7.97
CA ILE A 132 -10.24 -4.50 -8.28
C ILE A 132 -10.97 -3.24 -8.79
N GLN A 133 -11.96 -3.44 -9.64
CA GLN A 133 -12.90 -2.38 -9.98
C GLN A 133 -13.94 -2.28 -8.86
N VAL A 134 -13.93 -1.15 -8.15
CA VAL A 134 -14.93 -0.86 -7.12
C VAL A 134 -16.13 -0.18 -7.77
N THR A 135 -17.25 -0.88 -7.84
CA THR A 135 -18.54 -0.34 -8.32
C THR A 135 -19.45 -0.02 -7.12
N GLU A 136 -20.49 0.77 -7.32
CA GLU A 136 -21.51 1.01 -6.28
C GLU A 136 -22.16 -0.30 -5.81
N ALA A 137 -22.37 -1.25 -6.73
CA ALA A 137 -22.88 -2.58 -6.40
C ALA A 137 -21.91 -3.36 -5.51
N PHE A 138 -20.60 -3.25 -5.75
CA PHE A 138 -19.57 -3.87 -4.91
C PHE A 138 -19.54 -3.25 -3.51
N VAL A 139 -19.57 -1.92 -3.41
CA VAL A 139 -19.56 -1.20 -2.11
C VAL A 139 -20.78 -1.58 -1.25
N ASN A 140 -21.94 -1.80 -1.87
CA ASN A 140 -23.16 -2.17 -1.18
C ASN A 140 -23.32 -3.69 -0.96
N TYR A 141 -22.35 -4.49 -1.36
CA TYR A 141 -22.41 -5.94 -1.23
C TYR A 141 -22.15 -6.37 0.23
N LYS A 142 -23.21 -6.85 0.91
CA LYS A 142 -23.17 -7.26 2.33
C LYS A 142 -23.39 -8.76 2.56
N LYS A 143 -23.45 -9.56 1.51
CA LYS A 143 -23.80 -10.99 1.60
C LYS A 143 -22.54 -11.83 1.81
N VAL A 144 -22.67 -12.93 2.54
CA VAL A 144 -21.64 -13.99 2.65
C VAL A 144 -21.78 -14.93 1.44
N SER A 145 -21.63 -14.41 0.23
CA SER A 145 -21.62 -15.23 -0.99
C SER A 145 -20.50 -14.77 -1.94
N VAL A 146 -20.42 -15.37 -3.13
CA VAL A 146 -19.46 -14.97 -4.16
C VAL A 146 -20.02 -13.76 -4.91
N TYR A 147 -19.26 -12.68 -5.00
CA TYR A 147 -19.57 -11.53 -5.86
C TYR A 147 -19.13 -11.83 -7.29
N LEU A 148 -20.07 -11.72 -8.24
CA LEU A 148 -19.84 -11.93 -9.66
C LEU A 148 -20.25 -10.67 -10.41
N THR A 149 -19.38 -10.20 -11.32
CA THR A 149 -19.71 -9.12 -12.26
C THR A 149 -19.78 -9.72 -13.66
N LEU A 150 -20.84 -9.41 -14.40
CA LEU A 150 -20.94 -9.77 -15.81
C LEU A 150 -20.22 -8.67 -16.61
N SER A 151 -19.16 -9.03 -17.32
CA SER A 151 -18.57 -8.16 -18.34
C SER A 151 -19.46 -8.22 -19.57
N ILE A 152 -20.13 -7.12 -19.90
CA ILE A 152 -20.87 -6.93 -21.15
C ILE A 152 -19.92 -6.27 -22.16
#